data_AF-A0A7S4C788-F1
#
_entry.id   AF-A0A7S4C788-F1
#
_cell.length_a   1.000
_cell.length_b   1.000
_cell.length_c   1.000
_cell.angle_alpha   90.00
_cell.angle_beta   90.00
_cell.angle_gamma   90.00
#
_symmetry.space_group_name_H-M   'P 1'
#
loop_
_entity.id
_entity.type
_entity.pdbx_description
1 polymer ?
#
loop_
_entity_poly.entity_id
_entity_poly.type
_entity_poly.pdbx_seq_one_letter_code
_entity_poly.pdbx_strand_id
1 'polypeptide(L)'
;VWLMIIVQVDAYAHGIEFTLPPSALGPYKELVAVQMLHFASATYCTAEAIEGWNCSQCAALPHLTHVHVVEDPSMQTLGYVGLDKAGLNKGQRQQIVVAFRGTVNADIKNWISDFTITH
;
A
#
# COMPACT_ATOMS: atom_id res chain seq x y z
N VAL A 1 4.42 -2.13 -18.16
CA VAL A 1 5.27 -1.87 -16.98
C VAL A 1 4.39 -1.16 -15.97
N TRP A 2 4.16 -1.76 -14.81
CA TRP A 2 3.26 -1.22 -13.78
C TRP A 2 4.08 -0.31 -12.87
N LEU A 3 3.70 0.97 -12.71
CA LEU A 3 4.31 1.84 -11.71
C LEU A 3 3.48 1.73 -10.43
N MET A 4 4.00 1.00 -9.46
CA MET A 4 3.35 0.79 -8.16
C MET A 4 4.08 1.63 -7.13
N ILE A 5 3.44 2.71 -6.66
CA ILE A 5 3.98 3.54 -5.58
C ILE A 5 3.40 3.02 -4.28
N ILE A 6 4.25 2.41 -3.46
CA ILE A 6 3.89 2.00 -2.10
C ILE A 6 4.58 2.97 -1.16
N VAL A 7 3.78 3.80 -0.49
CA VAL A 7 4.27 4.71 0.55
C VAL A 7 4.14 3.99 1.88
N GLN A 8 5.24 3.44 2.38
CA GLN A 8 5.30 2.98 3.76
C GLN A 8 5.50 4.21 4.67
N VAL A 9 4.55 4.45 5.57
CA VAL A 9 4.66 5.51 6.58
C VAL A 9 4.97 4.86 7.92
N ASP A 10 6.25 4.83 8.27
CA ASP A 10 6.65 4.44 9.62
C ASP A 10 6.51 5.65 10.57
N ALA A 11 5.57 5.57 11.51
CA ALA A 11 5.46 6.58 12.56
C ALA A 11 6.57 6.38 13.60
N TYR A 12 7.70 7.07 13.43
CA TYR A 12 8.72 7.20 14.47
C TYR A 12 8.33 8.32 15.43
N ALA A 13 7.99 7.96 16.67
CA ALA A 13 7.83 8.92 17.74
C ALA A 13 9.22 9.42 18.21
N HIS A 14 9.89 10.23 17.39
CA HIS A 14 10.97 11.16 17.78
C HIS A 14 11.20 12.10 16.60
N GLY A 15 10.78 13.36 16.74
CA GLY A 15 10.70 14.30 15.62
C GLY A 15 12.06 14.68 15.05
N ILE A 16 12.32 14.33 13.79
CA ILE A 16 13.29 14.96 12.87
C ILE A 16 12.92 14.54 11.43
N GLU A 17 13.20 15.41 10.45
CA GLU A 17 12.91 15.26 9.01
C GLU A 17 13.23 13.88 8.39
N PHE A 18 12.37 13.46 7.46
CA PHE A 18 12.44 12.18 6.74
C PHE A 18 13.41 12.27 5.54
N THR A 19 14.71 12.44 5.78
CA THR A 19 15.73 12.20 4.76
C THR A 19 16.30 10.79 4.96
N LEU A 20 15.85 9.83 4.15
CA LEU A 20 16.51 8.52 4.09
C LEU A 20 17.87 8.71 3.39
N PRO A 21 19.02 8.51 4.06
CA PRO A 21 20.30 8.52 3.35
C PRO A 21 20.30 7.37 2.31
N PRO A 22 20.99 7.51 1.17
CA PRO A 22 21.04 6.46 0.13
C PRO A 22 21.51 5.08 0.65
N SER A 23 22.23 5.08 1.76
CA SER A 23 22.73 3.90 2.48
C SER A 23 21.78 3.33 3.54
N ALA A 24 20.63 3.96 3.81
CA ALA A 24 19.60 3.44 4.73
C ALA A 24 18.68 2.38 4.10
N LEU A 25 18.65 2.31 2.76
CA LEU A 25 18.03 1.18 2.08
C LEU A 25 19.00 0.02 2.18
N GLY A 26 18.79 -0.83 3.19
CA GLY A 26 19.50 -2.10 3.30
C GLY A 26 19.39 -2.92 2.00
N PRO A 27 20.14 -4.04 1.89
CA PRO A 27 20.09 -4.87 0.70
C PRO A 27 18.63 -5.30 0.41
N TYR A 28 18.30 -5.42 -0.87
CA TYR A 28 17.00 -5.90 -1.31
C TYR A 28 16.59 -7.17 -0.56
N LYS A 29 15.35 -7.18 -0.07
CA LYS A 29 14.74 -8.34 0.59
C LYS A 29 13.48 -8.72 -0.17
N GLU A 30 13.53 -9.81 -0.92
CA GLU A 30 12.40 -10.35 -1.69
C GLU A 30 11.13 -10.45 -0.85
N LEU A 31 11.23 -10.95 0.39
CA LEU A 31 10.09 -11.09 1.28
C LEU A 31 9.38 -9.76 1.59
N VAL A 32 10.15 -8.67 1.76
CA VAL A 32 9.60 -7.34 1.99
C VAL A 32 8.89 -6.85 0.73
N ALA A 33 9.50 -7.03 -0.44
CA ALA A 33 8.90 -6.65 -1.71
C ALA A 33 7.59 -7.40 -2.01
N VAL A 34 7.56 -8.70 -1.74
CA VAL A 34 6.36 -9.54 -1.89
C VAL A 34 5.27 -9.14 -0.89
N GLN A 35 5.62 -8.85 0.36
CA GLN A 35 4.66 -8.37 1.35
C GLN A 35 4.04 -7.03 0.94
N MET A 36 4.86 -6.12 0.41
CA MET A 36 4.41 -4.84 -0.15
C MET A 36 3.47 -5.02 -1.34
N LEU A 37 3.81 -5.94 -2.25
CA LEU A 37 2.94 -6.32 -3.35
C LEU A 37 1.56 -6.79 -2.85
N HIS A 38 1.50 -7.59 -1.79
CA HIS A 38 0.22 -8.03 -1.21
C HIS A 38 -0.58 -6.90 -0.58
N PHE A 39 0.08 -5.94 0.10
CA PHE A 39 -0.62 -4.76 0.61
C PHE A 39 -1.26 -3.95 -0.51
N ALA A 40 -0.51 -3.73 -1.60
CA ALA A 40 -1.02 -3.04 -2.77
C ALA A 40 -2.11 -3.83 -3.50
N SER A 41 -1.94 -5.14 -3.68
CA SER A 41 -2.92 -5.96 -4.42
C SER A 41 -4.27 -6.04 -3.71
N ALA A 42 -4.29 -6.01 -2.37
CA ALA A 42 -5.53 -5.97 -1.59
C ALA A 42 -6.40 -4.74 -1.91
N THR A 43 -5.81 -3.62 -2.31
CA THR A 43 -6.56 -2.42 -2.70
C THR A 43 -7.43 -2.62 -3.94
N TYR A 44 -7.20 -3.67 -4.75
CA TYR A 44 -8.02 -4.01 -5.91
C TYR A 44 -9.26 -4.86 -5.58
N CYS A 45 -9.43 -5.26 -4.33
CA CYS A 45 -10.64 -5.93 -3.88
C CYS A 45 -11.80 -4.93 -3.69
N THR A 46 -13.00 -5.45 -3.41
CA THR A 46 -14.15 -4.60 -3.08
C THR A 46 -13.97 -3.98 -1.70
N ALA A 47 -14.52 -2.79 -1.47
CA ALA A 47 -14.47 -2.11 -0.17
C ALA A 47 -14.99 -3.01 0.95
N GLU A 48 -16.13 -3.69 0.74
CA GLU A 48 -16.70 -4.64 1.69
C GLU A 48 -15.73 -5.77 2.07
N ALA A 49 -15.04 -6.34 1.09
CA ALA A 49 -14.09 -7.43 1.34
C ALA A 49 -12.81 -6.96 2.06
N ILE A 50 -12.41 -5.70 1.85
CA ILE A 50 -11.26 -5.10 2.53
C ILE A 50 -11.64 -4.74 3.97
N GLU A 51 -12.80 -4.13 4.21
CA GLU A 51 -13.27 -3.78 5.56
C GLU A 51 -13.41 -5.04 6.44
N GLY A 52 -13.91 -6.14 5.85
CA GLY A 52 -13.96 -7.45 6.51
C GLY A 52 -12.64 -8.24 6.51
N TRP A 53 -11.60 -7.72 5.85
CA TRP A 53 -10.30 -8.36 5.61
C TRP A 53 -10.39 -9.84 5.17
N ASN A 54 -11.33 -10.15 4.29
CA ASN A 54 -11.67 -11.52 3.86
C ASN A 54 -11.43 -11.78 2.37
N CYS A 55 -10.69 -10.87 1.71
CA CYS A 55 -10.39 -10.95 0.31
C CYS A 55 -9.29 -11.98 -0.03
N SER A 56 -9.18 -12.40 -1.30
CA SER A 56 -8.18 -13.39 -1.73
C SER A 56 -6.74 -12.93 -1.46
N GLN A 57 -6.46 -11.63 -1.60
CA GLN A 57 -5.15 -11.05 -1.32
C GLN A 57 -4.88 -10.88 0.18
N CYS A 58 -5.94 -10.69 0.98
CA CYS A 58 -5.89 -10.47 2.42
C CYS A 58 -5.34 -11.72 3.15
N ALA A 59 -5.55 -12.91 2.60
CA ALA A 59 -5.04 -14.17 3.16
C ALA A 59 -3.50 -14.22 3.24
N ALA A 60 -2.78 -13.48 2.40
CA ALA A 60 -1.32 -13.36 2.46
C ALA A 60 -0.83 -12.44 3.59
N LEU A 61 -1.75 -11.73 4.26
CA LEU A 61 -1.47 -10.71 5.26
C LEU A 61 -2.28 -10.99 6.55
N PRO A 62 -2.06 -12.14 7.22
CA PRO A 62 -2.88 -12.58 8.36
C PRO A 62 -2.71 -11.73 9.62
N HIS A 63 -1.73 -10.83 9.64
CA HIS A 63 -1.39 -9.99 10.80
C HIS A 63 -1.93 -8.56 10.70
N LEU A 64 -2.56 -8.19 9.57
CA LEU A 64 -3.21 -6.90 9.43
C LEU A 64 -4.58 -6.91 10.13
N THR A 65 -4.82 -5.87 10.93
CA THR A 65 -6.02 -5.71 11.75
C THR A 65 -6.46 -4.25 11.78
N HIS A 66 -7.64 -3.94 12.33
CA HIS A 66 -8.16 -2.58 12.42
C HIS A 66 -8.18 -1.88 11.05
N VAL A 67 -8.66 -2.61 10.04
CA VAL A 67 -8.70 -2.13 8.67
C VAL A 67 -9.87 -1.18 8.51
N HIS A 68 -9.59 -0.04 7.88
CA HIS A 68 -10.59 0.95 7.50
C HIS A 68 -10.37 1.38 6.06
N VAL A 69 -11.41 1.25 5.24
CA VAL A 69 -11.41 1.66 3.84
C VAL A 69 -11.70 3.16 3.72
N VAL A 70 -10.97 3.80 2.81
CA VAL A 70 -11.23 5.15 2.33
C VAL A 70 -11.48 5.05 0.84
N GLU A 71 -12.67 5.44 0.41
CA GLU A 71 -13.08 5.37 -1.00
C GLU A 71 -13.60 6.73 -1.46
N ASP A 72 -13.20 7.11 -2.68
CA ASP A 72 -13.78 8.22 -3.42
C ASP A 72 -14.27 7.68 -4.77
N PRO A 73 -15.59 7.43 -4.92
CA PRO A 73 -16.17 6.95 -6.16
C PRO A 73 -15.98 7.92 -7.33
N SER A 74 -15.90 9.23 -7.07
CA SER A 74 -15.77 10.24 -8.11
C SER A 74 -14.39 10.24 -8.77
N MET A 75 -13.36 9.92 -7.98
CA MET A 75 -11.97 9.78 -8.42
C MET A 75 -11.58 8.32 -8.70
N GLN A 76 -12.55 7.39 -8.65
CA GLN A 76 -12.33 5.95 -8.76
C GLN A 76 -11.16 5.43 -7.89
N THR A 77 -10.97 6.07 -6.74
CA THR A 77 -9.84 5.84 -5.85
C THR A 77 -10.31 5.07 -4.64
N LEU A 78 -9.54 4.06 -4.24
CA LEU A 78 -9.78 3.30 -3.03
C LEU A 78 -8.45 3.06 -2.34
N GLY A 79 -8.44 3.26 -1.04
CA GLY A 79 -7.35 2.84 -0.18
C GLY A 79 -7.87 2.29 1.14
N TYR A 80 -6.96 1.84 1.97
CA TYR A 80 -7.25 1.44 3.33
C TYR A 80 -6.08 1.80 4.24
N VAL A 81 -6.41 1.94 5.52
CA VAL A 81 -5.46 2.03 6.62
C VAL A 81 -5.62 0.78 7.48
N GLY A 82 -4.53 0.22 8.00
CA GLY A 82 -4.57 -0.91 8.92
C GLY A 82 -3.35 -0.99 9.81
N LEU A 83 -3.43 -1.82 10.85
CA LEU A 83 -2.35 -2.10 11.78
C LEU A 83 -1.78 -3.49 11.52
N ASP A 84 -0.54 -3.57 11.04
CA ASP A 84 0.18 -4.84 10.87
C ASP A 84 0.98 -5.13 12.14
N LYS A 85 0.54 -6.17 12.86
CA LYS A 85 1.11 -6.57 14.14
C LYS A 85 2.46 -7.28 14.01
N ALA A 86 2.79 -7.82 12.85
CA ALA A 86 4.04 -8.56 12.64
C ALA A 86 5.21 -7.62 12.27
N GLY A 87 4.91 -6.51 11.59
CA GLY A 87 5.91 -5.61 11.03
C GLY A 87 6.73 -6.26 9.90
N LEU A 88 7.40 -5.46 9.08
CA LEU A 88 8.23 -5.97 7.96
C LEU A 88 9.52 -6.64 8.43
N ASN A 89 9.94 -6.36 9.66
CA ASN A 89 11.10 -6.96 10.28
C ASN A 89 10.61 -7.86 11.42
N LYS A 90 10.67 -9.18 11.24
CA LYS A 90 10.34 -10.17 12.27
C LYS A 90 11.05 -9.81 13.58
N GLY A 91 10.30 -9.30 14.56
CA GLY A 91 10.82 -8.91 15.87
C GLY A 91 10.86 -7.40 16.17
N GLN A 92 10.35 -6.53 15.29
CA GLN A 92 10.15 -5.11 15.59
C GLN A 92 8.68 -4.69 15.51
N ARG A 93 8.43 -3.47 16.01
CA ARG A 93 7.15 -2.86 16.41
C ARG A 93 6.04 -2.99 15.36
N GLN A 94 4.80 -2.96 15.86
CA GLN A 94 3.60 -2.85 15.02
C GLN A 94 3.72 -1.66 14.07
N GLN A 95 3.28 -1.81 12.83
CA GLN A 95 3.34 -0.76 11.82
C GLN A 95 1.94 -0.38 11.33
N ILE A 96 1.76 0.90 11.01
CA ILE A 96 0.56 1.37 10.34
C ILE A 96 0.79 1.24 8.84
N VAL A 97 -0.11 0.56 8.17
CA VAL A 97 -0.11 0.38 6.72
C VAL A 97 -1.13 1.34 6.14
N VAL A 98 -0.71 2.10 5.14
CA VAL A 98 -1.60 2.90 4.28
C VAL A 98 -1.37 2.41 2.86
N ALA A 99 -2.40 1.82 2.26
CA ALA A 99 -2.33 1.33 0.88
C ALA A 99 -3.47 1.95 0.08
N PHE A 100 -3.19 2.33 -1.16
CA PHE A 100 -4.17 2.91 -2.06
C PHE A 100 -3.93 2.41 -3.48
N ARG A 101 -5.00 2.34 -4.27
CA ARG A 101 -4.94 2.18 -5.73
C ARG A 101 -5.33 3.50 -6.40
N GLY A 102 -4.77 3.71 -7.58
CA GLY A 102 -5.37 4.60 -8.56
C GLY A 102 -6.54 3.95 -9.29
N THR A 103 -6.97 4.60 -10.38
CA THR A 103 -8.14 4.27 -11.20
C THR A 103 -8.24 2.78 -11.60
N VAL A 104 -9.43 2.20 -11.45
CA VAL A 104 -9.70 0.80 -11.86
C VAL A 104 -9.89 0.70 -13.38
N ASN A 105 -9.04 -0.10 -14.02
CA ASN A 105 -8.98 -0.31 -15.47
C ASN A 105 -10.17 -1.11 -16.06
N ALA A 106 -11.37 -0.56 -16.09
CA ALA A 106 -12.20 -0.76 -17.29
C ALA A 106 -11.73 0.18 -18.44
N ASP A 107 -10.92 1.20 -18.13
CA ASP A 107 -10.44 2.25 -19.03
C ASP A 107 -8.90 2.36 -19.08
N ILE A 108 -8.19 1.24 -19.34
CA ILE A 108 -6.73 1.27 -19.53
C ILE A 108 -6.29 2.09 -20.76
N LYS A 109 -7.24 2.48 -21.62
CA LYS A 109 -7.00 3.41 -22.73
C LYS A 109 -6.77 4.86 -22.25
N ASN A 110 -7.19 5.21 -21.04
CA ASN A 110 -7.07 6.59 -20.53
C ASN A 110 -5.72 6.86 -19.82
N TRP A 111 -4.95 5.82 -19.51
CA TRP A 111 -3.69 5.96 -18.77
C TRP A 111 -2.52 6.48 -19.62
N ILE A 112 -2.56 6.30 -20.94
CA ILE A 112 -1.51 6.78 -21.84
C ILE A 112 -1.69 8.27 -22.17
N SER A 113 -2.90 8.82 -22.04
CA SER A 113 -3.15 10.24 -22.33
C SER A 113 -2.73 11.19 -21.20
N ASP A 114 -2.85 10.79 -19.93
CA ASP A 114 -2.59 11.70 -18.78
C ASP A 114 -1.11 11.84 -18.39
N PHE A 115 -0.21 11.00 -18.94
CA PHE A 115 1.24 11.21 -18.81
C PHE A 115 1.81 12.17 -19.88
N THR A 116 0.97 13.02 -20.49
CA THR A 116 1.51 14.15 -21.26
C THR A 116 2.11 15.17 -20.30
N ILE A 117 3.42 15.06 -20.09
CA ILE A 117 4.25 16.18 -19.66
C ILE A 117 4.14 17.22 -20.76
N THR A 118 3.28 18.22 -20.57
CA THR A 118 3.31 19.42 -21.41
C THR A 118 4.63 20.12 -21.17
N HIS A 119 5.50 20.04 -22.19
CA HIS A 119 6.66 20.91 -22.35
C HIS A 119 6.25 22.37 -22.52
#